data_AF-A0AAU9NWT3-F1
#
_entry.id   AF-A0AAU9NWT3-F1
#
_cell.length_a   1.000
_cell.length_b   1.000
_cell.length_c   1.000
_cell.angle_alpha   90.00
_cell.angle_beta   90.00
_cell.angle_gamma   90.00
#
_symmetry.space_group_name_H-M   'P 1'
#
loop_
_entity.id
_entity.type
_entity.pdbx_description
1 polymer ?
#
loop_
_entity_poly.entity_id
_entity_poly.type
_entity_poly.pdbx_seq_one_letter_code
_entity_poly.pdbx_strand_id
1 'polypeptide(L)'
;MYKISQTILLHWNEQENWPTDEELFELISTIITDLLCACFTNLPHVITMKCHDDAIEKREDSNRTAAQLVGRSKKILKMLKKRQLPNLDMESMRVH
;
A
#
# COMPACT_ATOMS: atom_id res chain seq x y z
N MET A 1 1.96 -5.40 -10.25
CA MET A 1 3.29 -5.60 -10.87
C MET A 1 3.29 -5.33 -12.37
N TYR A 2 2.49 -5.99 -13.21
CA TYR A 2 2.52 -5.77 -14.67
C TYR A 2 2.50 -4.30 -15.13
N LYS A 3 1.51 -3.50 -14.68
CA LYS A 3 1.44 -2.06 -15.03
C LYS A 3 2.65 -1.27 -14.53
N ILE A 4 3.11 -1.55 -13.31
CA ILE A 4 4.30 -0.91 -12.74
C ILE A 4 5.53 -1.24 -13.58
N SER A 5 5.72 -2.52 -13.93
CA SER A 5 6.81 -2.97 -14.79
C SER A 5 6.75 -2.32 -16.17
N GLN A 6 5.57 -2.15 -16.76
CA GLN A 6 5.40 -1.41 -18.00
C GLN A 6 5.79 0.06 -17.86
N THR A 7 5.34 0.75 -16.81
CA THR A 7 5.68 2.16 -16.57
C THR A 7 7.19 2.33 -16.39
N ILE A 8 7.83 1.46 -15.60
CA ILE A 8 9.28 1.46 -15.42
C ILE A 8 9.97 1.22 -16.77
N LEU A 9 9.56 0.19 -17.52
CA LEU A 9 10.16 -0.14 -18.81
C LEU A 9 10.04 1.01 -19.82
N LEU A 10 8.88 1.67 -19.89
CA LEU A 10 8.68 2.83 -20.76
C LEU A 10 9.57 4.00 -20.35
N HIS A 11 9.65 4.29 -19.05
CA HIS A 11 10.46 5.39 -18.53
C HIS A 11 11.95 5.23 -18.86
N TRP A 12 12.49 4.02 -18.75
CA TRP A 12 13.92 3.77 -19.03
C TRP A 12 14.23 3.59 -20.51
N ASN A 13 13.27 3.12 -21.33
CA ASN A 13 13.42 3.09 -22.78
C ASN A 13 13.57 4.49 -23.40
N GLU A 14 13.09 5.54 -22.72
CA GLU A 14 13.24 6.94 -23.13
C GLU A 14 14.59 7.55 -22.70
N GLN A 15 15.37 6.84 -21.88
CA GLN A 15 16.68 7.30 -21.40
C GLN A 15 17.84 6.73 -22.24
N GLU A 16 18.95 7.47 -22.27
CA GLU A 16 20.15 7.07 -23.00
C GLU A 16 20.88 5.89 -22.34
N ASN A 17 20.74 5.73 -21.02
CA ASN A 17 21.35 4.66 -20.24
C ASN A 17 20.29 3.86 -19.47
N TRP A 18 20.50 2.54 -19.41
CA TRP A 18 19.72 1.68 -18.54
C TRP A 18 20.11 1.88 -17.08
N PRO A 19 19.17 1.74 -16.12
CA PRO A 19 19.46 1.83 -14.71
C PRO A 19 20.36 0.68 -14.26
N THR A 20 21.13 0.94 -13.22
CA THR A 20 21.80 -0.12 -12.44
C THR A 20 20.78 -0.98 -11.70
N ASP A 21 21.21 -2.18 -11.29
CA ASP A 21 20.37 -3.08 -10.50
C ASP A 21 19.94 -2.44 -9.17
N GLU A 22 20.83 -1.67 -8.53
CA GLU A 22 20.53 -0.91 -7.31
C GLU A 22 19.47 0.18 -7.54
N GLU A 23 19.58 0.98 -8.60
CA GLU A 23 18.60 2.02 -8.93
C GLU A 23 17.23 1.41 -9.25
N LEU A 24 17.21 0.30 -9.98
CA LEU A 24 15.98 -0.42 -10.28
C LEU A 24 15.35 -1.00 -9.00
N PHE A 25 16.16 -1.55 -8.11
CA PHE A 25 15.70 -2.08 -6.82
C PHE A 25 15.11 -0.99 -5.92
N GLU A 26 15.76 0.17 -5.80
CA GLU A 26 15.27 1.30 -5.02
C GLU A 26 13.97 1.87 -5.59
N LEU A 27 13.87 2.00 -6.92
CA LEU A 27 12.64 2.45 -7.57
C LEU A 27 11.47 1.51 -7.29
N ILE A 28 11.68 0.20 -7.45
CA ILE A 28 10.63 -0.81 -7.18
C ILE A 28 10.25 -0.80 -5.70
N SER A 29 11.23 -0.70 -4.80
CA SER A 29 11.01 -0.64 -3.36
C SER A 29 10.21 0.59 -2.96
N THR A 30 10.51 1.74 -3.56
CA THR A 30 9.78 3.00 -3.37
C THR A 30 8.34 2.87 -3.85
N ILE A 31 8.10 2.38 -5.07
CA ILE A 31 6.74 2.21 -5.60
C ILE A 31 5.90 1.26 -4.74
N ILE A 32 6.48 0.15 -4.28
CA ILE A 32 5.80 -0.79 -3.39
C ILE A 32 5.49 -0.12 -2.04
N THR A 33 6.45 0.63 -1.51
CA THR A 33 6.29 1.38 -0.26
C THR A 33 5.17 2.41 -0.36
N ASP A 34 5.16 3.24 -1.40
CA ASP A 34 4.15 4.26 -1.63
C ASP A 34 2.76 3.65 -1.79
N LEU A 35 2.65 2.53 -2.51
CA LEU A 35 1.40 1.79 -2.67
C LEU A 35 0.89 1.27 -1.32
N LEU A 36 1.77 0.68 -0.50
CA LEU A 36 1.41 0.20 0.83
C LEU A 36 0.95 1.38 1.71
N CYS A 37 1.72 2.47 1.75
CA CYS A 37 1.38 3.68 2.50
C CYS A 37 0.01 4.23 2.09
N ALA A 38 -0.24 4.41 0.79
CA ALA A 38 -1.54 4.87 0.28
C ALA A 38 -2.69 3.95 0.69
N CYS A 39 -2.50 2.62 0.57
CA CYS A 39 -3.49 1.64 1.00
C CYS A 39 -3.76 1.73 2.51
N PHE A 40 -2.73 1.82 3.35
CA PHE A 40 -2.89 1.88 4.81
C PHE A 40 -3.49 3.19 5.28
N THR A 41 -3.16 4.32 4.66
CA THR A 41 -3.73 5.64 4.98
C THR A 41 -5.21 5.72 4.60
N ASN A 42 -5.62 5.08 3.50
CA ASN A 42 -7.02 5.03 3.07
C ASN A 42 -7.84 3.98 3.84
N LEU A 43 -7.19 3.01 4.48
CA LEU A 43 -7.84 1.88 5.11
C LEU A 43 -8.85 2.27 6.21
N PRO A 44 -8.54 3.20 7.15
CA PRO A 44 -9.51 3.61 8.16
C PRO A 44 -10.80 4.15 7.55
N HIS A 45 -10.70 4.97 6.50
CA HIS A 45 -11.86 5.52 5.82
C HIS A 45 -12.71 4.41 5.18
N VAL A 46 -12.08 3.45 4.48
CA VAL A 46 -12.79 2.29 3.89
C VAL A 46 -13.47 1.44 4.96
N ILE A 47 -12.81 1.19 6.09
CA ILE A 47 -13.38 0.45 7.22
C ILE A 47 -14.59 1.18 7.78
N THR A 48 -14.47 2.49 8.03
CA THR A 48 -15.56 3.33 8.52
C THR A 48 -16.76 3.27 7.58
N MET A 49 -16.55 3.44 6.28
CA MET A 49 -17.63 3.34 5.29
C MET A 49 -18.29 1.98 5.24
N LYS A 50 -17.56 0.88 5.52
CA LYS A 50 -18.16 -0.44 5.64
C LYS A 50 -18.98 -0.62 6.93
N CYS A 51 -18.64 0.05 8.02
CA CYS A 51 -19.38 -0.08 9.29
C CYS A 51 -20.64 0.79 9.36
N HIS A 52 -20.78 1.78 8.48
CA HIS A 52 -21.90 2.72 8.43
C HIS A 52 -23.00 2.33 7.42
N ASP A 53 -23.21 1.04 7.18
CA ASP A 53 -24.31 0.60 6.32
C ASP A 53 -25.67 0.82 7.01
N ASP A 54 -26.52 1.66 6.42
CA ASP A 54 -27.82 2.05 6.98
C ASP A 54 -28.82 0.89 6.97
N ALA A 55 -28.67 -0.04 6.01
CA ALA A 55 -29.51 -1.22 5.92
C ALA A 55 -29.08 -2.26 6.97
N ILE A 56 -29.91 -2.46 8.00
CA ILE A 56 -29.64 -3.42 9.09
C ILE A 56 -29.30 -4.82 8.56
N GLU A 57 -29.98 -5.27 7.49
CA GLU A 57 -29.76 -6.58 6.85
C GLU A 57 -28.34 -6.71 6.26
N LYS A 58 -27.78 -5.61 5.73
CA LYS A 58 -26.41 -5.60 5.16
C LYS A 58 -25.35 -5.29 6.20
N ARG A 59 -25.74 -4.72 7.33
CA ARG A 59 -24.81 -4.24 8.36
C ARG A 59 -23.97 -5.35 8.97
N GLU A 60 -24.53 -6.55 9.19
CA GLU A 60 -23.74 -7.66 9.72
C GLU A 60 -22.62 -8.07 8.76
N ASP A 61 -22.94 -8.27 7.49
CA ASP A 61 -21.96 -8.67 6.47
C ASP A 61 -20.92 -7.59 6.19
N SER A 62 -21.34 -6.33 6.15
CA SER A 62 -20.45 -5.18 5.98
C SER A 62 -19.51 -5.04 7.19
N ASN A 63 -20.00 -5.24 8.41
CA ASN A 63 -19.18 -5.28 9.64
C ASN A 63 -18.20 -6.46 9.65
N ARG A 64 -18.63 -7.64 9.24
CA ARG A 64 -17.78 -8.83 9.11
C ARG A 64 -16.65 -8.57 8.12
N THR A 65 -16.96 -7.94 6.99
CA THR A 65 -15.97 -7.54 5.98
C THR A 65 -14.97 -6.53 6.54
N ALA A 66 -15.45 -5.52 7.29
CA ALA A 66 -14.59 -4.54 7.96
C ALA A 66 -13.64 -5.19 8.96
N ALA A 67 -14.12 -6.13 9.79
CA ALA A 67 -13.30 -6.87 10.73
C ALA A 67 -12.24 -7.74 10.03
N GLN A 68 -12.61 -8.40 8.92
CA GLN A 68 -11.66 -9.15 8.10
C GLN A 68 -10.58 -8.24 7.51
N LEU A 69 -10.96 -7.05 7.04
CA LEU A 69 -10.04 -6.06 6.48
C LEU A 69 -9.02 -5.61 7.54
N VAL A 70 -9.48 -5.28 8.75
CA VAL A 70 -8.61 -4.97 9.90
C VAL A 70 -7.64 -6.12 10.20
N GLY A 71 -8.15 -7.36 10.26
CA GLY A 71 -7.34 -8.54 10.56
C GLY A 71 -6.24 -8.79 9.52
N ARG A 72 -6.58 -8.70 8.23
CA ARG A 72 -5.64 -8.88 7.11
C ARG A 72 -4.57 -7.79 7.12
N SER A 73 -4.97 -6.53 7.27
CA SER A 73 -4.05 -5.39 7.32
C SER A 73 -3.10 -5.47 8.51
N LYS A 74 -3.57 -5.90 9.69
CA LYS A 74 -2.71 -6.16 10.86
C LYS A 74 -1.69 -7.27 10.60
N LYS A 75 -2.06 -8.33 9.86
CA LYS A 75 -1.13 -9.41 9.48
C LYS A 75 -0.03 -8.90 8.56
N ILE A 76 -0.38 -8.09 7.56
CA ILE A 76 0.58 -7.46 6.64
C ILE A 76 1.54 -6.57 7.43
N LEU A 77 1.03 -5.67 8.27
CA LEU A 77 1.87 -4.77 9.07
C LEU A 77 2.86 -5.53 9.99
N LYS A 78 2.43 -6.66 10.56
CA LYS A 78 3.33 -7.53 11.35
C LYS A 78 4.45 -8.14 10.52
N MET A 79 4.15 -8.57 9.28
CA MET A 79 5.17 -9.11 8.38
C MET A 79 6.18 -8.03 7.98
N LEU A 80 5.67 -6.83 7.71
CA LEU A 80 6.47 -5.65 7.37
C LEU A 80 7.42 -5.26 8.52
N LYS A 81 6.89 -5.13 9.75
CA LYS A 81 7.71 -4.81 10.95
C LYS A 81 8.81 -5.84 11.26
N LYS A 82 8.60 -7.11 10.92
CA LYS A 82 9.60 -8.17 11.13
C LYS A 82 10.78 -8.10 10.15
N ARG A 83 10.61 -7.44 9.00
CA ARG A 83 11.57 -7.52 7.88
C ARG A 83 12.65 -6.45 7.88
N GLN A 84 12.73 -5.55 8.88
CA GLN A 84 13.55 -4.32 8.80
C GLN A 84 13.37 -3.66 7.43
N LEU A 85 12.17 -3.13 7.19
CA LEU A 85 11.95 -2.33 5.99
C LEU A 85 12.80 -1.06 6.05
N PRO A 86 13.20 -0.49 4.90
CA PRO A 86 13.70 0.88 4.87
C PRO A 86 12.69 1.76 5.61
N ASN A 87 13.21 2.65 6.46
CA ASN A 87 12.48 3.32 7.52
C ASN A 87 11.15 3.92 7.01
N LEU A 88 10.03 3.25 7.28
CA LEU A 88 8.67 3.71 6.99
C LEU A 88 8.20 4.66 8.10
N ASP A 89 9.05 5.61 8.49
CA ASP A 89 8.68 6.55 9.53
C ASP A 89 7.51 7.39 9.05
N MET A 90 6.35 7.17 9.67
CA MET A 90 5.10 7.83 9.34
C MET A 90 5.17 9.33 9.65
N GLU A 91 6.10 9.72 10.52
CA GLU A 91 6.35 11.12 10.88
C GLU A 91 7.14 11.87 9.79
N SER A 92 7.98 11.19 9.01
CA SER A 92 8.72 11.82 7.90
C SER A 92 7.87 12.04 6.64
N MET A 93 6.66 11.48 6.60
CA MET A 93 5.73 11.57 5.46
C MET A 93 4.58 12.58 5.67
N ARG A 94 4.60 13.38 6.75
CA ARG A 94 3.70 14.52 6.89
C ARG A 94 4.15 15.66 5.97
N VAL A 95 3.53 15.78 4.81
CA VAL A 95 3.61 17.00 3.98
C VAL A 95 2.92 18.13 4.74
N HIS A 96 3.65 19.22 5.02
CA HIS A 96 3.11 20.49 5.50
C HIS A 96 2.42 21.25 4.35
#